data_AF-A0A5P1ENL0-F1
#
_entry.id   AF-A0A5P1ENL0-F1
#
_cell.length_a   1.000
_cell.length_b   1.000
_cell.length_c   1.000
_cell.angle_alpha   90.00
_cell.angle_beta   90.00
_cell.angle_gamma   90.00
#
_symmetry.space_group_name_H-M   'P 1'
#
loop_
_entity.id
_entity.type
_entity.pdbx_description
1 polymer ?
#
loop_
_entity_poly.entity_id
_entity_poly.type
_entity_poly.pdbx_seq_one_letter_code
_entity_poly.pdbx_strand_id
1 'polypeptide(L)'
;MIPPATLPKIFKNALSAPMLIEIIKCTAAIFKEDTEFAVSILDNLTKVPRFDMIIMCLSAVDHAEIHHQWEQVFSMKDIRADHVDVLNKLRPKFCYGQWQAHVLGSNGRPK
;
A
#
# COMPACT_ATOMS: atom_id res chain seq x y z
N MET A 1 -1.75 -14.74 -16.21
CA MET A 1 -1.53 -13.80 -15.09
C MET A 1 -0.13 -14.02 -14.54
N ILE A 2 0.57 -12.95 -14.13
CA ILE A 2 1.91 -13.05 -13.53
C ILE A 2 1.76 -13.55 -12.08
N PRO A 3 2.46 -14.62 -11.65
CA PRO A 3 2.37 -15.09 -10.27
C PRO A 3 2.90 -14.04 -9.28
N PRO A 4 2.17 -13.67 -8.21
CA PRO A 4 2.58 -12.60 -7.28
C PRO A 4 3.95 -12.84 -6.65
N ALA A 5 4.30 -14.10 -6.38
CA ALA A 5 5.60 -14.49 -5.85
C ALA A 5 6.81 -14.10 -6.74
N THR A 6 6.57 -13.76 -8.02
CA THR A 6 7.61 -13.30 -8.95
C THR A 6 7.82 -11.79 -8.94
N LEU A 7 6.88 -11.01 -8.35
CA LEU A 7 6.95 -9.54 -8.29
C LEU A 7 8.27 -9.02 -7.70
N PRO A 8 8.81 -9.58 -6.59
CA PRO A 8 10.10 -9.13 -6.06
C PRO A 8 11.25 -9.22 -7.06
N LYS A 9 11.23 -10.23 -7.93
CA LYS A 9 12.26 -10.45 -8.95
C LYS A 9 12.07 -9.51 -10.13
N ILE A 10 10.82 -9.37 -10.60
CA ILE A 10 10.46 -8.51 -11.74
C ILE A 10 10.77 -7.05 -11.43
N PHE A 11 10.41 -6.59 -10.23
CA PHE A 11 10.50 -5.18 -9.87
C PHE A 11 11.76 -4.80 -9.10
N LYS A 12 12.70 -5.72 -8.88
CA LYS A 12 13.92 -5.55 -8.06
C LYS A 12 14.64 -4.20 -8.24
N ASN A 13 14.72 -3.70 -9.47
CA ASN A 13 15.31 -2.40 -9.79
C ASN A 13 14.39 -1.49 -10.61
N ALA A 14 13.16 -1.94 -10.88
CA ALA A 14 12.23 -1.27 -11.78
C ALA A 14 11.03 -0.64 -11.06
N LEU A 15 10.80 -0.99 -9.78
CA LEU A 15 9.74 -0.36 -9.01
C LEU A 15 10.04 1.12 -8.82
N SER A 16 9.06 1.95 -9.14
CA SER A 16 9.08 3.40 -8.89
C SER A 16 7.82 3.79 -8.13
N ALA A 17 7.83 4.98 -7.51
CA ALA A 17 6.68 5.55 -6.82
C ALA A 17 5.40 5.54 -7.68
N PRO A 18 5.35 6.16 -8.88
CA PRO A 18 4.12 6.18 -9.68
C PRO A 18 3.65 4.78 -10.08
N MET A 19 4.57 3.85 -10.38
CA MET A 19 4.20 2.47 -10.66
C MET A 19 3.59 1.78 -9.45
N LEU A 20 4.14 2.00 -8.25
CA LEU A 20 3.59 1.43 -7.02
C LEU A 20 2.14 1.89 -6.79
N ILE A 21 1.87 3.19 -6.96
CA ILE A 21 0.52 3.75 -6.81
C ILE A 21 -0.47 3.11 -7.80
N GLU A 22 -0.07 3.01 -9.07
CA GLU A 22 -0.93 2.39 -10.09
C GLU A 22 -1.15 0.89 -9.81
N ILE A 23 -0.13 0.16 -9.36
CA ILE A 23 -0.30 -1.24 -8.96
C ILE A 23 -1.30 -1.35 -7.79
N ILE A 24 -1.23 -0.47 -6.79
CA ILE A 24 -2.16 -0.47 -5.65
C ILE A 24 -3.60 -0.23 -6.12
N LYS A 25 -3.82 0.75 -7.00
CA LYS A 25 -5.16 1.02 -7.58
C LYS A 25 -5.68 -0.16 -8.39
N CYS A 26 -4.85 -0.77 -9.24
CA CYS A 26 -5.22 -1.97 -9.98
C CYS A 26 -5.55 -3.12 -9.02
N THR A 27 -4.79 -3.29 -7.95
CA THR A 27 -5.02 -4.32 -6.93
C THR A 27 -6.33 -4.07 -6.20
N ALA A 28 -6.67 -2.82 -5.90
CA ALA A 28 -7.94 -2.43 -5.31
C ALA A 28 -9.14 -2.75 -6.22
N ALA A 29 -9.01 -2.55 -7.53
CA ALA A 29 -10.04 -2.95 -8.50
C ALA A 29 -10.27 -4.47 -8.50
N ILE A 30 -9.18 -5.26 -8.52
CA ILE A 30 -9.24 -6.73 -8.53
C ILE A 30 -9.73 -7.30 -7.18
N PHE A 31 -9.54 -6.58 -6.08
CA PHE A 31 -9.81 -7.07 -4.72
C PHE A 31 -11.24 -7.58 -4.51
N LYS A 32 -12.23 -6.96 -5.19
CA LYS A 32 -13.64 -7.35 -5.12
C LYS A 32 -13.94 -8.65 -5.90
N GLU A 33 -13.10 -8.98 -6.86
CA GLU A 33 -13.26 -10.14 -7.74
C GLU A 33 -12.45 -11.33 -7.20
N ASP A 34 -11.21 -11.07 -6.79
CA ASP A 34 -10.27 -12.07 -6.27
C ASP A 34 -9.44 -11.50 -5.12
N THR A 35 -10.01 -11.60 -3.92
CA THR A 35 -9.38 -11.13 -2.68
C THR A 35 -8.08 -11.86 -2.36
N GLU A 36 -8.01 -13.17 -2.61
CA GLU A 36 -6.81 -13.97 -2.30
C GLU A 36 -5.64 -13.53 -3.17
N PHE A 37 -5.88 -13.38 -4.48
CA PHE A 37 -4.87 -12.89 -5.41
C PHE A 37 -4.43 -11.46 -5.09
N ALA A 38 -5.38 -10.57 -4.78
CA ALA A 38 -5.08 -9.18 -4.43
C ALA A 38 -4.24 -9.07 -3.15
N VAL A 39 -4.58 -9.83 -2.10
CA VAL A 39 -3.78 -9.91 -0.86
C VAL A 39 -2.39 -10.46 -1.14
N SER A 40 -2.27 -11.47 -2.01
CA SER A 40 -0.99 -12.03 -2.42
C SER A 40 -0.12 -11.02 -3.19
N ILE A 41 -0.71 -10.17 -4.04
CA ILE A 41 0.01 -9.06 -4.69
C ILE A 41 0.56 -8.10 -3.63
N LEU A 42 -0.28 -7.62 -2.71
CA LEU A 42 0.13 -6.67 -1.67
C LEU A 42 1.27 -7.23 -0.82
N ASP A 43 1.15 -8.48 -0.36
CA ASP A 43 2.19 -9.13 0.43
C ASP A 43 3.53 -9.23 -0.32
N ASN A 44 3.49 -9.66 -1.59
CA ASN A 44 4.70 -9.80 -2.39
C ASN A 44 5.31 -8.47 -2.82
N LEU A 45 4.53 -7.39 -2.95
CA LEU A 45 5.06 -6.05 -3.16
C LEU A 45 5.95 -5.60 -2.00
N THR A 46 5.58 -5.92 -0.76
CA THR A 46 6.41 -5.57 0.41
C THR A 46 7.76 -6.28 0.45
N LYS A 47 7.94 -7.34 -0.35
CA LYS A 47 9.20 -8.08 -0.47
C LYS A 47 10.08 -7.56 -1.60
N VAL A 48 9.61 -6.59 -2.39
CA VAL A 48 10.40 -5.99 -3.47
C VAL A 48 11.53 -5.17 -2.86
N PRO A 49 12.80 -5.40 -3.25
CA PRO A 49 13.89 -4.53 -2.85
C PRO A 49 13.58 -3.08 -3.25
N ARG A 50 13.78 -2.14 -2.32
CA ARG A 50 13.39 -0.70 -2.40
C ARG A 50 11.95 -0.37 -2.04
N PHE A 51 11.07 -1.33 -1.74
CA PHE A 51 9.70 -1.03 -1.33
C PHE A 51 9.64 0.00 -0.18
N ASP A 52 10.35 -0.26 0.92
CA ASP A 52 10.36 0.64 2.08
C ASP A 52 10.92 2.03 1.73
N MET A 53 11.96 2.07 0.89
CA MET A 53 12.54 3.33 0.42
C MET A 53 11.53 4.13 -0.42
N ILE A 54 10.81 3.46 -1.32
CA ILE A 54 9.79 4.10 -2.16
C ILE A 54 8.68 4.65 -1.27
N ILE A 55 8.13 3.83 -0.37
CA ILE A 55 7.09 4.24 0.58
C ILE A 55 7.53 5.47 1.37
N MET A 56 8.75 5.49 1.92
CA MET A 56 9.28 6.64 2.69
C MET A 56 9.48 7.91 1.85
N CYS A 57 9.69 7.77 0.54
CA CYS A 57 9.94 8.88 -0.37
C CYS A 57 8.68 9.35 -1.13
N LEU A 58 7.51 8.79 -0.82
CA LEU A 58 6.25 9.22 -1.44
C LEU A 58 5.88 10.64 -1.03
N SER A 59 5.18 11.34 -1.92
CA SER A 59 4.60 12.63 -1.59
C SER A 59 3.42 12.47 -0.62
N ALA A 60 3.00 13.56 0.03
CA ALA A 60 1.81 13.55 0.87
C ALA A 60 0.54 13.14 0.09
N VAL A 61 0.46 13.51 -1.20
CA VAL A 61 -0.67 13.14 -2.07
C VAL A 61 -0.67 11.64 -2.35
N ASP A 62 0.49 11.07 -2.65
CA ASP A 62 0.63 9.63 -2.90
C ASP A 62 0.29 8.82 -1.64
N HIS A 63 0.75 9.25 -0.46
CA HIS A 63 0.37 8.62 0.80
C HIS A 63 -1.13 8.70 1.08
N ALA A 64 -1.75 9.87 0.81
CA ALA A 64 -3.18 10.04 0.96
C ALA A 64 -3.97 9.12 0.03
N GLU A 65 -3.49 8.93 -1.22
CA GLU A 65 -4.09 8.01 -2.18
C GLU A 65 -4.01 6.56 -1.70
N ILE A 66 -2.84 6.09 -1.23
CA ILE A 66 -2.70 4.75 -0.65
C ILE A 66 -3.67 4.56 0.52
N HIS A 67 -3.74 5.55 1.41
CA HIS A 67 -4.63 5.50 2.57
C HIS A 67 -6.11 5.47 2.15
N HIS A 68 -6.48 6.23 1.12
CA HIS A 68 -7.83 6.22 0.57
C HIS A 68 -8.20 4.83 0.04
N GLN A 69 -7.33 4.20 -0.75
CA GLN A 69 -7.56 2.84 -1.24
C GLN A 69 -7.67 1.84 -0.08
N TRP A 70 -6.87 2.02 0.97
CA TRP A 70 -6.92 1.15 2.15
C TRP A 70 -8.27 1.21 2.86
N GLU A 71 -8.76 2.40 3.20
CA GLU A 71 -10.02 2.55 3.93
C GLU A 71 -11.23 2.16 3.09
N GLN A 72 -11.21 2.46 1.79
CA GLN A 72 -12.38 2.25 0.93
C GLN A 72 -12.50 0.81 0.44
N VAL A 73 -11.38 0.11 0.25
CA VAL A 73 -11.38 -1.20 -0.41
C VAL A 73 -10.84 -2.29 0.50
N PHE A 74 -9.65 -2.10 1.08
CA PHE A 74 -8.99 -3.16 1.84
C PHE A 74 -9.52 -3.32 3.27
N SER A 75 -10.29 -2.35 3.77
CA SER A 75 -10.98 -2.39 5.08
C SER A 75 -12.47 -2.78 4.98
N MET A 76 -12.92 -3.34 3.85
CA MET A 76 -14.32 -3.78 3.69
C MET A 76 -14.72 -4.87 4.69
N LYS A 77 -15.98 -4.87 5.13
CA LYS A 77 -16.48 -5.75 6.20
C LYS A 77 -16.69 -7.21 5.78
N ASP A 78 -16.68 -7.51 4.48
CA ASP A 78 -17.01 -8.85 3.94
C ASP A 78 -15.76 -9.68 3.58
N ILE A 79 -14.63 -9.36 4.22
CA ILE A 79 -13.35 -10.05 3.97
C ILE A 79 -13.22 -11.23 4.95
N ARG A 80 -12.79 -12.39 4.46
CA ARG A 80 -12.50 -13.56 5.30
C ARG A 80 -11.45 -13.23 6.37
N ALA A 81 -11.59 -13.81 7.57
CA ALA A 81 -10.74 -13.49 8.72
C ALA A 81 -9.23 -13.69 8.46
N ASP A 82 -8.85 -14.73 7.72
CA ASP A 82 -7.46 -15.00 7.35
C ASP A 82 -6.84 -13.89 6.49
N HIS A 83 -7.62 -13.32 5.57
CA HIS A 83 -7.20 -12.21 4.73
C HIS A 83 -7.14 -10.91 5.53
N VAL A 84 -8.08 -10.69 6.46
CA VAL A 84 -8.06 -9.54 7.38
C VAL A 84 -6.77 -9.52 8.21
N ASP A 85 -6.33 -10.66 8.73
CA ASP A 85 -5.09 -10.74 9.50
C ASP A 85 -3.84 -10.38 8.69
N VAL A 86 -3.78 -10.80 7.43
CA VAL A 86 -2.69 -10.42 6.52
C VAL A 86 -2.75 -8.93 6.21
N LEU A 87 -3.93 -8.40 5.87
CA LEU A 87 -4.12 -6.98 5.59
C LEU A 87 -3.73 -6.12 6.80
N ASN A 88 -4.10 -6.51 8.02
CA ASN A 88 -3.71 -5.81 9.23
C ASN A 88 -2.18 -5.74 9.43
N LYS A 89 -1.44 -6.78 9.02
CA LYS A 89 0.04 -6.78 9.04
C LYS A 89 0.66 -5.94 7.93
N LEU A 90 -0.03 -5.81 6.80
CA LEU A 90 0.44 -5.03 5.65
C LEU A 90 0.13 -3.54 5.79
N ARG A 91 -0.99 -3.17 6.41
CA ARG A 91 -1.44 -1.78 6.59
C ARG A 91 -0.33 -0.83 7.06
N PRO A 92 0.43 -1.09 8.14
CA PRO A 92 1.47 -0.16 8.59
C PRO A 92 2.64 -0.02 7.60
N LYS A 93 2.85 -0.98 6.68
CA LYS A 93 3.89 -0.90 5.65
C LYS A 93 3.49 -0.03 4.47
N PHE A 94 2.20 -0.01 4.12
CA PHE A 94 1.68 0.81 3.02
C PHE A 94 1.25 2.21 3.50
N CYS A 95 0.52 2.27 4.62
CA CYS A 95 0.06 3.51 5.24
C CYS A 95 1.12 4.08 6.19
N TYR A 96 2.33 4.25 5.70
CA TYR A 96 3.44 4.83 6.46
C TYR A 96 3.10 6.27 6.88
N GLY A 97 3.46 6.63 8.12
CA GLY A 97 3.49 8.04 8.52
C GLY A 97 2.15 8.69 8.93
N GLN A 98 1.14 7.95 9.40
CA GLN A 98 -0.05 8.56 10.03
C GLN A 98 0.31 9.53 11.19
N TRP A 99 1.55 9.45 11.70
CA TRP A 99 2.12 10.33 12.71
C TRP A 99 2.66 11.68 12.20
N GLN A 100 3.02 11.84 10.92
CA GLN A 100 3.65 13.08 10.45
C GLN A 100 2.64 14.18 10.06
N ALA A 101 1.46 13.81 9.54
CA ALA A 101 0.43 14.79 9.19
C ALA A 101 -0.12 15.53 10.41
N HIS A 102 -0.20 14.86 11.57
CA HIS A 102 -0.66 15.47 12.81
C HIS A 102 0.44 16.29 13.53
N VAL A 103 1.72 16.03 13.25
CA VAL A 103 2.86 16.72 13.87
C VAL A 103 3.32 17.93 13.04
N LEU A 104 3.22 17.88 11.71
CA LEU A 104 3.61 19.00 10.84
C LEU A 104 2.46 19.99 10.57
N GLY A 105 1.21 19.63 10.86
CA GLY A 105 0.05 20.52 10.80
C GLY A 105 -0.11 21.45 12.02
N SER A 106 0.73 21.30 13.04
CA SER A 106 0.66 22.05 14.31
C SER A 106 1.81 23.05 14.49
N ASN A 107 2.36 23.62 13.43
CA ASN A 107 3.16 24.85 13.57
C ASN A 107 2.29 26.06 13.23
N GLY A 108 1.44 26.42 14.19
CA GLY A 108 1.00 27.80 14.31
C GLY A 108 2.24 28.68 14.38
N ARG A 109 2.37 29.62 13.45
CA ARG A 109 3.37 30.69 13.53
C ARG A 109 2.96 31.63 14.67
N PRO A 110 3.83 31.93 15.64
CA PRO A 110 3.75 33.16 16.40
C PRO A 110 4.91 34.09 16.02
N LYS A 111 4.59 35.09 15.22
CA LYS A 111 4.98 36.52 15.32
C LYS A 111 4.72 37.21 14.00
#